data_AF-A0AA97DCH4-F1
#
_entry.id   AF-A0AA97DCH4-F1
#
_cell.length_a   1.000
_cell.length_b   1.000
_cell.length_c   1.000
_cell.angle_alpha   90.00
_cell.angle_beta   90.00
_cell.angle_gamma   90.00
#
_symmetry.space_group_name_H-M   'P 1'
#
loop_
_entity.id
_entity.type
_entity.pdbx_description
1 polymer ?
#
loop_
_entity_poly.entity_id
_entity_poly.type
_entity_poly.pdbx_seq_one_letter_code
_entity_poly.pdbx_strand_id
1 'polypeptide(L)'
;MVTDGTGAVAWIDKTSLSAAALADGISIEGAGTSVSPFKVKDLGIVTTMIANANVTEEKLADDAVTTDKILNATILAEDIASPGMKKYW
;
A
#
# COMPACT_ATOMS: atom_id res chain seq x y z
N MET A 1 -1.63 -27.63 6.06
CA MET A 1 -1.88 -28.99 6.58
C MET A 1 -2.84 -29.63 5.62
N VAL A 2 -2.41 -30.67 4.90
CA VAL A 2 -3.35 -31.53 4.19
C VAL A 2 -3.37 -32.85 4.95
N THR A 3 -4.56 -33.26 5.35
CA THR A 3 -4.80 -34.65 5.75
C THR A 3 -5.15 -35.38 4.49
N ASP A 4 -4.33 -36.35 4.09
CA ASP A 4 -4.77 -37.27 3.05
C ASP A 4 -5.92 -38.15 3.59
N GLY A 5 -6.57 -38.89 2.69
CA GLY A 5 -7.70 -39.74 3.03
C GLY A 5 -7.38 -40.89 4.00
N THR A 6 -6.12 -41.06 4.41
CA THR A 6 -5.70 -42.08 5.38
C THR A 6 -5.53 -41.54 6.80
N GLY A 7 -5.77 -40.24 7.00
CA GLY A 7 -5.62 -39.58 8.30
C GLY A 7 -4.17 -39.26 8.66
N ALA A 8 -3.22 -39.45 7.72
CA ALA A 8 -1.85 -38.99 7.89
C ALA A 8 -1.79 -37.47 7.69
N VAL A 9 -1.21 -36.77 8.68
CA VAL A 9 -1.00 -35.32 8.60
C VAL A 9 0.31 -35.05 7.89
N ALA A 10 0.23 -34.55 6.65
CA ALA A 10 1.39 -34.02 5.94
C ALA A 10 1.48 -32.50 6.13
N TRP A 11 2.61 -32.05 6.65
CA TRP A 11 2.96 -30.63 6.65
C TRP A 11 3.41 -30.25 5.25
N ILE A 12 2.84 -29.16 4.73
CA ILE A 12 3.30 -28.59 3.46
C ILE A 12 4.77 -28.22 3.63
N ASP A 13 5.61 -28.64 2.67
CA ASP A 13 7.03 -28.30 2.69
C ASP A 13 7.17 -26.77 2.63
N LYS A 14 7.93 -26.19 3.55
CA LYS A 14 8.21 -24.74 3.58
C LYS A 14 8.77 -24.26 2.25
N THR A 15 9.49 -25.10 1.52
CA THR A 15 10.09 -24.80 0.22
C THR A 15 9.10 -24.84 -0.94
N SER A 16 7.95 -25.53 -0.78
CA SER A 16 6.86 -25.52 -1.77
C SER A 16 6.05 -24.22 -1.78
N LEU A 17 6.22 -23.38 -0.76
CA LEU A 17 5.78 -21.98 -0.75
C LEU A 17 6.78 -21.12 -1.52
N SER A 18 6.90 -21.38 -2.82
CA SER A 18 7.89 -20.72 -3.66
C SER A 18 7.67 -19.19 -3.71
N ALA A 19 8.74 -18.46 -3.98
CA ALA A 19 8.73 -17.01 -4.20
C ALA A 19 7.58 -16.53 -5.11
N ALA A 20 7.38 -17.22 -6.23
CA ALA A 20 6.36 -16.91 -7.22
C ALA A 20 4.93 -17.28 -6.79
N ALA A 21 4.77 -18.15 -5.79
CA ALA A 21 3.46 -18.51 -5.25
C ALA A 21 2.93 -17.47 -4.25
N LEU A 22 3.82 -16.66 -3.65
CA LEU A 22 3.47 -15.69 -2.62
C LEU A 22 3.55 -14.23 -3.09
N ALA A 23 4.44 -13.91 -4.04
CA ALA A 23 4.44 -12.63 -4.73
C ALA A 23 3.43 -12.68 -5.89
N ASP A 24 2.58 -11.66 -6.03
CA ASP A 24 1.64 -11.57 -7.16
C ASP A 24 2.32 -11.12 -8.47
N GLY A 25 3.59 -10.69 -8.39
CA GLY A 25 4.35 -10.17 -9.52
C GLY A 25 3.85 -8.82 -10.05
N ILE A 26 2.81 -8.23 -9.44
CA ILE A 26 2.18 -6.96 -9.82
C ILE A 26 2.42 -5.92 -8.73
N SER A 27 1.92 -6.13 -7.52
CA SER A 27 2.10 -5.24 -6.37
C SER A 27 3.29 -5.64 -5.51
N ILE A 28 3.63 -6.93 -5.46
CA ILE A 28 4.69 -7.49 -4.60
C ILE A 28 5.72 -8.23 -5.45
N GLU A 29 7.00 -8.04 -5.12
CA GLU A 29 8.14 -8.79 -5.68
C GLU A 29 9.07 -9.30 -4.60
N GLY A 30 10.04 -10.13 -5.00
CA GLY A 30 11.05 -10.72 -4.13
C GLY A 30 10.86 -12.22 -3.94
N ALA A 31 11.91 -12.88 -3.42
CA ALA A 31 11.92 -14.33 -3.20
C ALA A 31 11.65 -14.75 -1.74
N GLY A 32 11.41 -13.80 -0.85
CA GLY A 32 11.23 -14.07 0.58
C GLY A 32 12.52 -14.55 1.28
N THR A 33 13.69 -14.33 0.68
CA THR A 33 15.00 -14.66 1.27
C THR A 33 15.64 -13.40 1.85
N SER A 34 16.66 -13.53 2.71
CA SER A 34 17.34 -12.35 3.29
C SER A 34 17.99 -11.44 2.23
N VAL A 35 18.38 -12.00 1.08
CA VAL A 35 18.99 -11.25 -0.04
C VAL A 35 17.96 -10.77 -1.08
N SER A 36 16.74 -11.29 -1.03
CA SER A 36 15.61 -10.90 -1.89
C SER A 36 14.33 -10.96 -1.05
N PRO A 37 14.16 -10.02 -0.10
CA PRO A 37 12.97 -9.99 0.74
C PRO A 37 11.75 -9.65 -0.09
N PHE A 38 10.57 -10.07 0.37
CA PHE A 38 9.33 -9.57 -0.21
C PHE A 38 9.21 -8.07 0.03
N LYS A 39 8.94 -7.31 -1.03
CA LYS A 39 8.67 -5.88 -0.96
C LYS A 39 7.58 -5.51 -1.96
N VAL A 40 6.97 -4.35 -1.73
CA VAL A 40 6.14 -3.72 -2.75
C VAL A 40 7.05 -3.30 -3.90
N LYS A 41 6.61 -3.55 -5.14
CA LYS A 41 7.32 -3.10 -6.33
C LYS A 41 7.44 -1.58 -6.34
N ASP A 42 8.50 -1.06 -6.96
CA ASP A 42 8.60 0.36 -7.23
C ASP A 42 7.41 0.76 -8.12
N LEU A 43 6.66 1.78 -7.69
CA LEU A 43 5.38 2.18 -8.31
C LEU A 43 4.31 1.07 -8.35
N GLY A 44 4.45 0.02 -7.53
CA GLY A 44 3.57 -1.15 -7.52
C GLY A 44 2.19 -0.91 -6.93
N ILE A 45 2.01 0.20 -6.20
CA ILE A 45 0.69 0.64 -5.71
C ILE A 45 0.12 1.67 -6.70
N VAL A 46 -0.99 1.31 -7.32
CA VAL A 46 -1.71 2.18 -8.25
C VAL A 46 -3.03 2.65 -7.64
N THR A 47 -3.64 3.69 -8.23
CA THR A 47 -4.86 4.32 -7.71
C THR A 47 -5.99 3.35 -7.42
N THR A 48 -6.20 2.32 -8.26
CA THR A 48 -7.26 1.32 -8.07
C THR A 48 -7.05 0.41 -6.85
N MET A 49 -5.84 0.35 -6.32
CA MET A 49 -5.51 -0.41 -5.10
C MET A 49 -5.77 0.40 -3.82
N ILE A 50 -6.02 1.71 -3.95
CA ILE A 50 -6.31 2.61 -2.83
C ILE A 50 -7.79 2.99 -2.90
N ALA A 51 -8.59 2.43 -2.00
CA ALA A 51 -10.00 2.81 -1.93
C ALA A 51 -10.14 4.29 -1.51
N ASN A 52 -11.26 4.91 -1.90
CA ASN A 52 -11.57 6.29 -1.56
C ASN A 52 -11.51 6.51 -0.04
N ALA A 53 -10.99 7.66 0.38
CA ALA A 53 -10.80 8.05 1.78
C ALA A 53 -9.85 7.14 2.60
N ASN A 54 -9.14 6.19 1.98
CA ASN A 54 -8.18 5.36 2.73
C ASN A 54 -6.87 6.09 3.06
N VAL A 55 -6.51 7.17 2.37
CA VAL A 55 -5.36 8.01 2.77
C VAL A 55 -5.89 9.10 3.69
N THR A 56 -5.61 8.93 4.98
CA THR A 56 -6.00 9.86 6.06
C THR A 56 -4.79 10.71 6.46
N GLU A 57 -5.02 11.76 7.23
CA GLU A 57 -3.95 12.65 7.74
C GLU A 57 -2.86 11.86 8.46
N GLU A 58 -3.21 10.93 9.35
CA GLU A 58 -2.26 10.08 10.08
C GLU A 58 -1.35 9.23 9.16
N LYS A 59 -1.79 8.95 7.93
CA LYS A 59 -1.01 8.17 6.95
C LYS A 59 -0.06 9.04 6.13
N LEU A 60 -0.20 10.35 6.20
CA LEU A 60 0.68 11.32 5.57
C LEU A 60 1.61 11.86 6.65
N ALA A 61 2.89 11.51 6.58
CA ALA A 61 3.88 12.11 7.46
C ALA A 61 3.95 13.64 7.25
N ASP A 62 4.48 14.35 8.24
CA ASP A 62 4.80 15.78 8.09
C ASP A 62 5.67 15.98 6.84
N ASP A 63 5.37 17.04 6.08
CA ASP A 63 6.01 17.37 4.80
C ASP A 63 5.93 16.29 3.70
N ALA A 64 5.06 15.28 3.86
CA ALA A 64 4.91 14.24 2.84
C ALA A 64 4.32 14.76 1.53
N VAL A 65 3.56 15.87 1.55
CA VAL A 65 2.99 16.50 0.35
C VAL A 65 3.75 17.78 0.05
N THR A 66 4.75 17.69 -0.83
CA THR A 66 5.58 18.81 -1.28
C THR A 66 4.98 19.48 -2.52
N THR A 67 5.47 20.68 -2.86
CA THR A 67 5.02 21.43 -4.05
C THR A 67 5.07 20.60 -5.33
N ASP A 68 6.10 19.78 -5.54
CA ASP A 68 6.24 18.93 -6.72
C ASP A 68 5.16 17.83 -6.84
N LYS A 69 4.47 17.51 -5.73
CA LYS A 69 3.37 16.53 -5.69
C LYS A 69 2.00 17.16 -5.96
N ILE A 70 1.91 18.49 -6.01
CA ILE A 70 0.67 19.23 -6.20
C ILE A 70 0.66 19.79 -7.63
N LEU A 71 -0.40 19.50 -8.36
CA LEU A 71 -0.59 20.08 -9.69
C LEU A 71 -0.89 21.59 -9.55
N ASN A 72 -0.29 22.40 -10.43
CA ASN A 72 -0.52 23.83 -10.42
C ASN A 72 -2.01 24.18 -10.57
N ALA A 73 -2.46 25.16 -9.79
CA ALA A 73 -3.83 25.68 -9.78
C ALA A 73 -4.93 24.67 -9.39
N THR A 74 -4.60 23.58 -8.68
CA THR A 74 -5.62 22.63 -8.18
C THR A 74 -6.06 22.86 -6.74
N ILE A 75 -5.31 23.64 -5.95
CA ILE A 75 -5.72 24.02 -4.59
C ILE A 75 -6.71 25.17 -4.70
N LEU A 76 -7.93 24.96 -4.21
CA LEU A 76 -9.01 25.93 -4.25
C LEU A 76 -8.96 26.85 -3.02
N ALA A 77 -9.65 27.98 -3.09
CA ALA A 77 -9.74 28.91 -1.96
C ALA A 77 -10.42 28.24 -0.74
N GLU A 78 -11.34 27.31 -1.00
CA GLU A 78 -12.06 26.52 0.00
C GLU A 78 -11.13 25.55 0.75
N ASP A 79 -10.07 25.04 0.12
CA ASP A 79 -9.12 24.09 0.72
C ASP A 79 -8.19 24.77 1.75
N ILE A 80 -7.99 26.09 1.61
CA ILE A 80 -7.13 26.91 2.48
C ILE A 80 -7.93 27.80 3.44
N ALA A 81 -9.24 27.92 3.23
CA ALA A 81 -10.10 28.71 4.10
C ALA A 81 -10.15 28.04 5.47
N SER A 82 -9.66 28.73 6.49
CA SER A 82 -9.93 28.32 7.87
C SER A 82 -11.44 28.23 8.05
N PRO A 83 -11.98 27.15 8.65
CA PRO A 83 -13.43 26.96 8.85
C PRO A 83 -14.09 28.03 9.74
N GLY A 84 -13.38 29.09 10.11
CA GLY A 84 -13.82 30.15 11.01
C GLY A 84 -13.47 31.58 10.59
N MET A 85 -13.10 31.87 9.33
CA MET A 85 -13.08 33.27 8.83
C MET A 85 -14.50 33.80 8.64
N LYS A 86 -15.20 33.95 9.76
CA LYS A 86 -16.36 34.82 9.91
C LYS A 86 -15.92 36.23 9.52
N LYS A 87 -16.55 36.76 8.48
CA LYS A 87 -16.37 38.16 8.04
C LYS A 87 -16.80 39.06 9.18
N TYR A 88 -15.83 39.49 9.98
CA TYR A 88 -16.02 40.65 10.83
C TYR A 88 -15.83 41.86 9.91
N TRP A 89 -16.97 42.45 9.55
CA TRP A 89 -17.17 43.72 8.84
C TRP A 89 -16.66 43.78 7.39
#